data_AF-A0A8S0S8R2-F1
#
_entry.id   AF-A0A8S0S8R2-F1
#
_cell.length_a   1.000
_cell.length_b   1.000
_cell.length_c   1.000
_cell.angle_alpha   90.00
_cell.angle_beta   90.00
_cell.angle_gamma   90.00
#
_symmetry.space_group_name_H-M   'P 1'
#
loop_
_entity.id
_entity.type
_entity.pdbx_description
1 polymer ?
#
loop_
_entity_poly.entity_id
_entity_poly.type
_entity_poly.pdbx_seq_one_letter_code
_entity_poly.pdbx_strand_id
1 'polypeptide(L)'
;MMKALYFQFTLGVLPMYAVTFMGYWAYGVNTSSYLLNSVNGPVWVKALANISAFLQTIIALHIFASPMYEYLDTKYGIKGNALALRNLSFRVVVRGGYLAITTFVSALLPFLGDFMSLTGAISTFPLTFILANHMYIVAKRNKLTSIQKSWHWLNVWFFGCMSVAAAIAALRLIAVDSKTYHVFADL
;
A
#
# COMPACT_ATOMS: atom_id res chain seq x y z
N MET A 1 -10.47 22.87 2.09
CA MET A 1 -10.05 21.58 1.53
C MET A 1 -8.96 21.71 0.46
N MET A 2 -9.16 22.45 -0.64
CA MET A 2 -8.17 22.56 -1.73
C MET A 2 -6.78 23.06 -1.32
N LYS A 3 -6.70 24.07 -0.43
CA LYS A 3 -5.41 24.60 0.06
C LYS A 3 -4.57 23.54 0.78
N ALA A 4 -5.21 22.69 1.61
CA ALA A 4 -4.53 21.59 2.29
C ALA A 4 -4.05 20.52 1.29
N LEU A 5 -4.85 20.26 0.26
CA LEU A 5 -4.49 19.32 -0.80
C LEU A 5 -3.25 19.81 -1.58
N TYR A 6 -3.24 21.09 -1.96
CA TYR A 6 -2.07 21.70 -2.61
C TYR A 6 -0.84 21.68 -1.72
N PHE A 7 -0.97 22.01 -0.43
CA PHE A 7 0.12 21.92 0.53
C PHE A 7 0.70 20.50 0.60
N GLN A 8 -0.15 19.48 0.70
CA GLN A 8 0.29 18.09 0.79
C GLN A 8 1.01 17.61 -0.48
N PHE A 9 0.50 17.95 -1.66
CA PHE A 9 1.12 17.55 -2.93
C PHE A 9 2.34 18.38 -3.33
N THR A 10 2.62 19.50 -2.66
CA THR A 10 3.81 20.33 -2.92
C THR A 10 4.85 20.13 -1.84
N LEU A 11 4.57 20.58 -0.61
CA LEU A 11 5.50 20.53 0.51
C LEU A 11 5.56 19.13 1.15
N GLY A 12 4.44 18.40 1.17
CA GLY A 12 4.38 17.08 1.79
C GLY A 12 5.21 16.00 1.08
N VAL A 13 5.52 16.17 -0.21
CA VAL A 13 6.32 15.20 -0.99
C VAL A 13 7.82 15.47 -0.87
N LEU A 14 8.24 16.67 -0.43
CA LEU A 14 9.66 17.02 -0.33
C LEU A 14 10.47 16.08 0.57
N PRO A 15 10.00 15.66 1.76
CA PRO A 15 10.75 14.71 2.58
C PRO A 15 10.94 13.37 1.88
N MET A 16 9.94 12.90 1.13
CA MET A 16 10.03 11.65 0.37
C MET A 16 11.10 11.76 -0.72
N TYR A 17 11.12 12.86 -1.47
CA TYR A 17 12.15 13.09 -2.49
C TYR A 17 13.54 13.25 -1.89
N ALA A 18 13.65 13.96 -0.77
CA ALA A 18 14.92 14.13 -0.06
C ALA A 18 15.50 12.77 0.35
N VAL A 19 14.70 11.90 0.98
CA VAL A 19 15.14 10.55 1.37
C VAL A 19 15.50 9.70 0.16
N THR A 20 14.71 9.77 -0.92
CA THR A 20 14.98 9.00 -2.15
C THR A 20 16.29 9.43 -2.82
N PHE A 21 16.50 10.73 -3.02
CA PHE A 21 17.69 11.24 -3.70
C PHE A 21 18.95 11.07 -2.86
N MET A 22 18.91 11.41 -1.56
CA MET A 22 20.05 11.21 -0.67
C MET A 22 20.36 9.73 -0.47
N GLY A 23 19.34 8.89 -0.35
CA GLY A 23 19.50 7.43 -0.22
C GLY A 23 20.16 6.83 -1.45
N TYR A 24 19.69 7.18 -2.65
CA TYR A 24 20.31 6.73 -3.89
C TYR A 24 21.74 7.24 -4.06
N TRP A 25 22.00 8.51 -3.71
CA TRP A 25 23.35 9.07 -3.75
C TRP A 25 24.32 8.37 -2.79
N ALA A 26 23.84 7.97 -1.60
CA ALA A 26 24.68 7.34 -0.58
C ALA A 26 24.92 5.84 -0.81
N TYR A 27 23.90 5.10 -1.27
CA TYR A 27 23.93 3.61 -1.31
C TYR A 27 23.86 3.03 -2.74
N GLY A 28 23.49 3.85 -3.73
CA GLY A 28 23.44 3.43 -5.13
C GLY A 28 22.44 2.30 -5.40
N VAL A 29 22.73 1.52 -6.45
CA VAL A 29 21.83 0.48 -6.98
C VAL A 29 21.71 -0.76 -6.07
N ASN A 30 22.68 -1.00 -5.18
CA ASN A 30 22.71 -2.18 -4.30
C ASN A 30 21.89 -2.01 -3.01
N THR A 31 21.02 -1.00 -2.96
CA THR A 31 20.19 -0.72 -1.79
C THR A 31 19.08 -1.76 -1.67
N SER A 32 18.89 -2.32 -0.48
CA SER A 32 17.78 -3.23 -0.20
C SER A 32 16.44 -2.50 -0.23
N SER A 33 15.34 -3.22 -0.50
CA SER A 33 13.99 -2.63 -0.54
C SER A 33 13.60 -1.96 0.79
N TYR A 34 14.14 -2.46 1.91
CA TYR A 34 14.01 -1.82 3.22
C TYR A 34 15.28 -1.04 3.54
N LEU A 35 15.26 0.27 3.25
CA LEU A 35 16.43 1.15 3.31
C LEU A 35 17.26 1.02 4.60
N LEU A 36 16.62 0.86 5.76
CA LEU A 36 17.29 0.78 7.07
C LEU A 36 18.23 -0.44 7.20
N ASN A 37 18.05 -1.48 6.38
CA ASN A 37 18.98 -2.63 6.32
C ASN A 37 20.30 -2.26 5.65
N SER A 38 20.30 -1.30 4.72
CA SER A 38 21.50 -0.85 3.99
C SER A 38 22.21 0.32 4.66
N VAL A 39 21.56 1.01 5.61
CA VAL A 39 22.15 2.16 6.29
C VAL A 39 23.33 1.75 7.16
N ASN A 40 24.42 2.50 7.17
CA ASN A 40 25.55 2.32 8.10
C ASN A 40 25.60 3.50 9.08
N GLY A 41 25.72 3.24 10.39
CA GLY A 41 25.69 4.31 11.39
C GLY A 41 25.45 3.79 12.82
N PRO A 42 25.30 4.72 13.79
CA PRO A 42 25.12 4.37 15.19
C PRO A 42 23.88 3.50 15.41
N VAL A 43 24.04 2.45 16.21
CA VAL A 43 22.98 1.45 16.47
C VAL A 43 21.72 2.09 17.05
N TRP A 44 21.87 3.10 17.90
CA TRP A 44 20.74 3.81 18.52
C TRP A 44 19.85 4.54 17.49
N VAL A 45 20.44 5.13 16.44
CA VAL A 45 19.68 5.82 15.38
C VAL A 45 18.88 4.83 14.57
N LYS A 46 19.51 3.71 14.18
CA LYS A 46 18.84 2.62 13.46
C LYS A 46 17.70 2.03 14.29
N ALA A 47 17.94 1.79 15.58
CA ALA A 47 16.92 1.27 16.49
C ALA A 47 15.74 2.24 16.61
N LEU A 48 16.00 3.53 16.79
CA LEU A 48 14.95 4.55 16.86
C LEU A 48 14.13 4.64 15.57
N ALA A 49 14.80 4.56 14.41
CA ALA A 49 14.13 4.56 13.11
C ALA A 49 13.23 3.33 12.91
N ASN A 50 13.73 2.13 13.27
CA ASN A 50 12.95 0.90 13.22
C ASN A 50 11.75 0.94 14.17
N ILE A 51 11.91 1.44 15.40
CA ILE A 51 10.81 1.60 16.37
C ILE A 51 9.77 2.58 15.84
N SER A 52 10.21 3.71 15.27
CA SER A 52 9.31 4.72 14.70
C SER A 52 8.52 4.15 13.51
N ALA A 53 9.19 3.42 12.61
CA ALA A 53 8.54 2.74 11.49
C ALA A 53 7.52 1.72 11.98
N PHE A 54 7.87 0.91 12.98
CA PHE A 54 6.98 -0.08 13.60
C PHE A 54 5.72 0.57 14.20
N LEU A 55 5.87 1.62 15.00
CA LEU A 55 4.75 2.35 15.59
C LEU A 55 3.84 2.97 14.53
N GLN A 56 4.43 3.57 13.49
CA GLN A 56 3.68 4.12 12.37
C GLN A 56 2.88 3.01 11.63
N THR A 57 3.47 1.83 11.42
CA THR A 57 2.78 0.69 10.79
C THR A 57 1.57 0.22 11.61
N ILE A 58 1.65 0.21 12.95
CA ILE A 58 0.50 -0.13 13.81
C ILE A 58 -0.66 0.83 13.57
N ILE A 59 -0.36 2.14 13.53
CA ILE A 59 -1.37 3.17 13.30
C ILE A 59 -1.97 3.02 11.90
N ALA A 60 -1.13 2.83 10.88
CA ALA A 60 -1.57 2.64 9.50
C ALA A 60 -2.49 1.41 9.37
N LEU A 61 -2.12 0.29 9.98
CA LEU A 61 -2.91 -0.94 9.97
C LEU A 61 -4.31 -0.71 10.54
N HIS A 62 -4.43 0.02 11.65
CA HIS A 62 -5.73 0.35 12.23
C HIS A 62 -6.59 1.22 11.32
N ILE A 63 -5.99 2.25 10.72
CA ILE A 63 -6.70 3.15 9.79
C ILE A 63 -7.20 2.38 8.57
N PHE A 64 -6.37 1.53 7.98
CA PHE A 64 -6.75 0.76 6.78
C PHE A 64 -7.70 -0.40 7.07
N ALA A 65 -7.64 -1.01 8.26
CA ALA A 65 -8.54 -2.09 8.63
C ALA A 65 -9.93 -1.59 9.07
N SER A 66 -10.06 -0.33 9.48
CA SER A 66 -11.32 0.24 9.99
C SER A 66 -12.51 0.08 9.02
N PRO A 67 -12.40 0.44 7.72
CA PRO A 67 -13.51 0.26 6.78
C PRO A 67 -13.91 -1.20 6.59
N MET A 68 -12.94 -2.12 6.63
CA MET A 68 -13.21 -3.56 6.53
C MET A 68 -14.00 -4.05 7.75
N TYR A 69 -13.61 -3.61 8.95
CA TYR A 69 -14.33 -3.96 10.17
C TYR A 69 -15.77 -3.45 10.15
N GLU A 70 -15.98 -2.21 9.69
CA GLU A 70 -17.31 -1.62 9.56
C GLU A 70 -18.18 -2.36 8.52
N TYR A 71 -17.60 -2.73 7.38
CA TYR A 71 -18.28 -3.54 6.36
C TYR A 71 -18.72 -4.90 6.92
N LEU A 72 -17.83 -5.60 7.64
CA LEU A 72 -18.14 -6.91 8.23
C LEU A 72 -19.19 -6.79 9.34
N ASP A 73 -19.06 -5.83 10.26
CA ASP A 73 -20.06 -5.59 11.32
C ASP A 73 -21.44 -5.30 10.70
N THR A 74 -21.51 -4.52 9.62
CA THR A 74 -22.76 -4.22 8.90
C THR A 74 -23.33 -5.44 8.19
N LYS A 75 -22.50 -6.19 7.48
CA LYS A 75 -22.91 -7.38 6.71
C LYS A 75 -23.43 -8.51 7.61
N TYR A 76 -22.81 -8.71 8.76
CA TYR A 76 -23.23 -9.74 9.74
C TYR A 76 -24.25 -9.22 10.76
N GLY A 77 -24.78 -8.00 10.58
CA GLY A 77 -25.85 -7.46 11.41
C GLY A 77 -25.47 -7.29 12.87
N ILE A 78 -24.19 -7.09 13.18
CA ILE A 78 -23.69 -6.85 14.54
C ILE A 78 -24.11 -5.44 14.95
N LYS A 79 -25.30 -5.32 15.52
CA LYS A 79 -25.85 -4.06 16.05
C LYS A 79 -26.14 -4.22 17.55
N GLY A 80 -25.91 -3.17 18.33
CA GLY A 80 -26.17 -3.15 19.78
C GLY A 80 -24.92 -3.04 20.65
N ASN A 81 -24.97 -3.56 21.89
CA ASN A 81 -23.90 -3.39 22.86
C ASN A 81 -22.58 -4.00 22.37
N ALA A 82 -21.53 -3.19 22.34
CA ALA A 82 -20.18 -3.60 21.95
C ALA A 82 -19.60 -4.70 22.87
N LEU A 83 -20.06 -4.76 24.12
CA LEU A 83 -19.58 -5.68 25.15
C LEU A 83 -20.43 -6.94 25.31
N ALA A 84 -21.51 -7.11 24.53
CA ALA A 84 -22.25 -8.36 24.54
C ALA A 84 -21.31 -9.51 24.15
N LEU A 85 -21.27 -10.61 24.93
CA LEU A 85 -20.34 -11.72 24.75
C LEU A 85 -20.26 -12.22 23.30
N ARG A 86 -21.40 -12.34 22.62
CA ARG A 86 -21.50 -12.72 21.20
C ARG A 86 -20.83 -11.70 20.26
N ASN A 87 -21.05 -10.41 20.49
CA ASN A 87 -20.47 -9.32 19.67
C ASN A 87 -18.96 -9.17 19.94
N LEU A 88 -18.55 -9.30 21.19
CA LEU A 88 -17.15 -9.27 21.60
C LEU A 88 -16.39 -10.45 20.99
N SER A 89 -16.92 -11.67 21.12
CA SER A 89 -16.32 -12.87 20.52
C SER A 89 -16.20 -12.75 19.01
N PHE A 90 -17.25 -12.27 18.32
CA PHE A 90 -17.19 -12.06 16.87
C PHE A 90 -16.10 -11.06 16.48
N ARG A 91 -16.00 -9.93 17.19
CA ARG A 91 -14.97 -8.91 16.92
C ARG A 91 -13.57 -9.42 17.19
N VAL A 92 -13.35 -10.17 18.27
CA VAL A 92 -12.04 -10.77 18.57
C VAL A 92 -11.65 -11.77 17.49
N VAL A 93 -12.58 -12.63 17.05
CA VAL A 93 -12.31 -13.62 16.00
C VAL A 93 -12.03 -12.93 14.66
N VAL A 94 -12.86 -11.97 14.24
CA VAL A 94 -12.70 -11.30 12.93
C VAL A 94 -11.46 -10.41 12.91
N ARG A 95 -11.29 -9.54 13.91
CA ARG A 95 -10.17 -8.59 13.95
C ARG A 95 -8.86 -9.30 14.28
N GLY A 96 -8.89 -10.20 15.27
CA GLY A 96 -7.74 -11.02 15.64
C GLY A 96 -7.34 -11.97 14.52
N GLY A 97 -8.30 -12.61 13.85
CA GLY A 97 -8.05 -13.44 12.68
C GLY A 97 -7.45 -12.66 11.51
N TYR A 98 -7.98 -11.46 11.22
CA TYR A 98 -7.41 -10.58 10.20
C TYR A 98 -5.95 -10.20 10.52
N LEU A 99 -5.67 -9.78 11.75
CA LEU A 99 -4.31 -9.46 12.20
C LEU A 99 -3.39 -10.68 12.13
N ALA A 100 -3.84 -11.83 12.63
CA ALA A 100 -3.05 -13.06 12.63
C ALA A 100 -2.72 -13.52 11.20
N ILE A 101 -3.70 -13.52 10.29
CA ILE A 101 -3.49 -13.92 8.89
C ILE A 101 -2.55 -12.94 8.19
N THR A 102 -2.76 -11.63 8.36
CA THR A 102 -1.90 -10.63 7.70
C THR A 102 -0.47 -10.70 8.22
N THR A 103 -0.26 -10.81 9.53
CA THR A 103 1.07 -11.01 10.12
C THR A 103 1.72 -12.31 9.66
N PHE A 104 0.95 -13.40 9.60
CA PHE A 104 1.45 -14.69 9.14
C PHE A 104 1.89 -14.66 7.68
N VAL A 105 1.07 -14.07 6.79
CA VAL A 105 1.41 -13.89 5.38
C VAL A 105 2.65 -12.99 5.24
N SER A 106 2.74 -11.91 6.02
CA SER A 106 3.95 -11.06 6.02
C SER A 106 5.19 -11.77 6.53
N ALA A 107 5.08 -12.67 7.52
CA ALA A 107 6.21 -13.44 8.02
C ALA A 107 6.70 -14.50 7.02
N LEU A 108 5.81 -15.03 6.19
CA LEU A 108 6.14 -16.02 5.15
C LEU A 108 6.81 -15.42 3.91
N LEU A 109 6.71 -14.11 3.69
CA LEU A 109 7.09 -13.46 2.43
C LEU A 109 8.23 -12.46 2.67
N PRO A 110 9.51 -12.85 2.45
CA PRO A 110 10.65 -11.96 2.71
C PRO A 110 10.82 -10.85 1.66
N PHE A 111 10.04 -10.85 0.58
CA PHE A 111 10.19 -9.95 -0.57
C PHE A 111 9.23 -8.76 -0.52
N LEU A 112 9.38 -7.90 0.50
CA LEU A 112 8.48 -6.75 0.70
C LEU A 112 8.39 -5.84 -0.54
N GLY A 113 9.53 -5.55 -1.18
CA GLY A 113 9.59 -4.68 -2.36
C GLY A 113 8.76 -5.21 -3.53
N ASP A 114 8.87 -6.50 -3.81
CA ASP A 114 8.15 -7.16 -4.89
C ASP A 114 6.65 -7.17 -4.67
N PHE A 115 6.20 -7.51 -3.46
CA PHE A 115 4.77 -7.46 -3.12
C PHE A 115 4.22 -6.03 -3.13
N MET A 116 5.01 -5.05 -2.71
CA MET A 116 4.63 -3.64 -2.79
C MET A 116 4.46 -3.21 -4.26
N SER A 117 5.34 -3.66 -5.16
CA SER A 117 5.24 -3.38 -6.59
C SER A 117 4.01 -4.06 -7.23
N LEU A 118 3.72 -5.32 -6.86
CA LEU A 118 2.54 -6.05 -7.32
C LEU A 118 1.25 -5.39 -6.84
N THR A 119 1.19 -5.06 -5.55
CA THR A 119 0.03 -4.39 -4.95
C THR A 119 -0.19 -3.03 -5.59
N GLY A 120 0.87 -2.26 -5.84
CA GLY A 120 0.79 -1.00 -6.56
C GLY A 120 0.27 -1.15 -8.00
N ALA A 121 0.69 -2.20 -8.69
CA ALA A 121 0.25 -2.49 -10.05
C ALA A 121 -1.24 -2.87 -10.12
N ILE A 122 -1.72 -3.72 -9.20
CA ILE A 122 -3.10 -4.24 -9.21
C ILE A 122 -4.10 -3.27 -8.56
N SER A 123 -3.70 -2.56 -7.51
CA SER A 123 -4.61 -1.69 -6.76
C SER A 123 -4.40 -0.22 -7.08
N THR A 124 -3.20 0.31 -6.85
CA THR A 124 -2.93 1.75 -6.93
C THR A 124 -3.18 2.28 -8.34
N PHE A 125 -2.56 1.71 -9.38
CA PHE A 125 -2.74 2.22 -10.75
C PHE A 125 -4.20 2.19 -11.23
N PRO A 126 -4.96 1.09 -11.06
CA PRO A 126 -6.37 1.09 -11.43
C PRO A 126 -7.21 2.06 -10.60
N LEU A 127 -7.00 2.16 -9.29
CA LEU A 127 -7.79 3.04 -8.43
C LEU A 127 -7.51 4.53 -8.70
N THR A 128 -6.24 4.91 -8.87
CA THR A 128 -5.85 6.32 -8.99
C THR A 128 -5.99 6.86 -10.41
N PHE A 129 -5.61 6.09 -11.42
CA PHE A 129 -5.55 6.59 -12.80
C PHE A 129 -6.70 6.09 -13.66
N ILE A 130 -7.15 4.85 -13.49
CA ILE A 130 -8.24 4.30 -14.33
C ILE A 130 -9.59 4.75 -13.78
N LEU A 131 -9.87 4.40 -12.52
CA LEU A 131 -11.16 4.64 -11.89
C LEU A 131 -11.45 6.13 -11.74
N ALA A 132 -10.47 6.95 -11.32
CA ALA A 132 -10.67 8.39 -11.17
C ALA A 132 -11.03 9.08 -12.50
N ASN A 133 -10.29 8.76 -13.58
CA ASN A 133 -10.58 9.30 -14.91
C ASN A 133 -11.94 8.81 -15.43
N HIS A 134 -12.26 7.53 -15.23
CA HIS A 134 -13.55 6.97 -15.63
C HIS A 134 -14.72 7.62 -14.87
N MET A 135 -14.63 7.74 -13.54
CA MET A 135 -15.63 8.43 -12.72
C MET A 135 -15.82 9.89 -13.16
N TYR A 136 -14.73 10.59 -13.51
CA TYR A 136 -14.81 11.97 -14.00
C TYR A 136 -15.55 12.08 -15.35
N ILE A 137 -15.26 11.19 -16.30
CA ILE A 137 -15.96 11.11 -17.59
C ILE A 137 -17.47 10.88 -17.36
N VAL A 138 -17.82 9.93 -16.48
CA VAL A 138 -19.22 9.60 -16.17
C VAL A 138 -19.93 10.79 -15.53
N ALA A 139 -19.31 11.41 -14.52
CA ALA A 139 -19.90 12.52 -13.78
C ALA A 139 -20.10 13.79 -14.63
N LYS A 140 -19.19 14.07 -15.58
CA LYS A 140 -19.24 15.28 -16.42
C LYS A 140 -19.54 15.03 -17.90
N ARG A 141 -20.14 13.88 -18.24
CA ARG A 141 -20.37 13.43 -19.63
C ARG A 141 -20.93 14.49 -20.58
N ASN A 142 -21.87 15.31 -20.13
CA ASN A 142 -22.56 16.31 -20.96
C ASN A 142 -21.84 17.68 -21.02
N LYS A 143 -20.83 17.90 -20.18
CA LYS A 143 -20.08 19.17 -20.10
C LYS A 143 -18.66 19.09 -20.70
N LEU A 144 -18.20 17.88 -21.03
CA LEU A 144 -16.86 17.64 -21.56
C LEU A 144 -16.85 17.70 -23.09
N THR A 145 -15.86 18.40 -23.64
CA THR A 145 -15.59 18.41 -25.08
C THR A 145 -15.06 17.05 -25.54
N SER A 146 -15.19 16.72 -26.84
CA SER A 146 -14.69 15.46 -27.40
C SER A 146 -13.18 15.27 -27.20
N ILE A 147 -12.40 16.36 -27.21
CA ILE A 147 -10.95 16.34 -26.96
C ILE A 147 -10.65 15.96 -25.50
N GLN A 148 -11.37 16.54 -24.53
CA GLN A 148 -11.21 16.20 -23.11
C GLN A 148 -11.58 14.74 -22.84
N LYS A 149 -12.67 14.25 -23.46
CA LYS A 149 -13.06 12.84 -23.36
C LYS A 149 -11.97 11.91 -23.92
N SER A 150 -11.44 12.23 -25.09
CA SER A 150 -10.34 11.48 -25.71
C SER A 150 -9.10 11.44 -24.80
N TRP A 151 -8.73 12.58 -24.21
CA TRP A 151 -7.61 12.66 -23.27
C TRP A 151 -7.77 11.75 -22.04
N HIS A 152 -8.94 11.75 -21.40
CA HIS A 152 -9.19 10.87 -20.26
C HIS A 152 -9.20 9.38 -20.66
N TRP A 153 -9.75 9.04 -21.83
CA TRP A 153 -9.71 7.67 -22.35
C TRP A 153 -8.29 7.20 -22.69
N LEU A 154 -7.46 8.09 -23.26
CA LEU A 154 -6.04 7.80 -23.50
C LEU A 154 -5.32 7.48 -22.19
N ASN A 155 -5.53 8.29 -21.15
CA ASN A 155 -4.96 8.02 -19.82
C ASN A 155 -5.41 6.65 -19.27
N VAL A 156 -6.70 6.34 -19.38
CA VAL A 156 -7.25 5.03 -18.95
C VAL A 156 -6.55 3.87 -19.65
N TRP A 157 -6.39 3.94 -20.98
CA TRP A 157 -5.70 2.89 -21.75
C TRP A 157 -4.22 2.80 -21.42
N PHE A 158 -3.53 3.94 -21.35
CA PHE A 158 -2.10 4.00 -21.07
C PHE A 158 -1.77 3.43 -19.68
N PHE A 159 -2.45 3.91 -18.63
CA PHE A 159 -2.24 3.42 -17.27
C PHE A 159 -2.75 1.98 -17.08
N GLY A 160 -3.75 1.55 -17.88
CA GLY A 160 -4.17 0.15 -17.97
C GLY A 160 -3.03 -0.75 -18.48
N CYS A 161 -2.41 -0.39 -19.60
CA CYS A 161 -1.25 -1.12 -20.12
C CYS A 161 -0.07 -1.11 -19.14
N MET A 162 0.22 0.03 -18.50
CA MET A 162 1.27 0.12 -17.48
C MET A 162 0.98 -0.76 -16.26
N SER A 163 -0.27 -0.83 -15.81
CA SER A 163 -0.70 -1.70 -14.70
C SER A 163 -0.48 -3.17 -15.02
N VAL A 164 -0.85 -3.62 -16.23
CA VAL A 164 -0.59 -4.99 -16.67
C VAL A 164 0.91 -5.28 -16.76
N ALA A 165 1.69 -4.38 -17.38
CA ALA A 165 3.13 -4.54 -17.51
C ALA A 165 3.83 -4.60 -16.14
N ALA A 166 3.45 -3.70 -15.21
CA ALA A 166 3.97 -3.68 -13.85
C ALA A 166 3.58 -4.93 -13.06
N ALA A 167 2.36 -5.44 -13.22
CA ALA A 167 1.94 -6.68 -12.58
C ALA A 167 2.73 -7.89 -13.08
N ILE A 168 2.96 -7.99 -14.40
CA ILE A 168 3.79 -9.06 -14.99
C ILE A 168 5.23 -8.96 -14.48
N ALA A 169 5.81 -7.76 -14.44
CA ALA A 169 7.16 -7.53 -13.93
C ALA A 169 7.29 -7.92 -12.45
N ALA A 170 6.33 -7.51 -11.61
CA ALA A 170 6.29 -7.87 -10.20
C ALA A 170 6.13 -9.38 -9.98
N LEU A 171 5.24 -10.04 -10.74
CA LEU A 171 5.10 -11.50 -10.68
C LEU A 171 6.39 -12.22 -11.09
N ARG A 172 7.10 -11.72 -12.10
CA ARG A 172 8.40 -12.26 -12.49
C ARG A 172 9.44 -12.11 -11.38
N LEU A 173 9.50 -10.95 -10.71
CA LEU A 173 10.41 -10.73 -9.58
C LEU A 173 10.12 -11.72 -8.44
N ILE A 174 8.86 -11.84 -8.03
CA ILE A 174 8.42 -12.81 -7.01
C ILE A 174 8.77 -14.25 -7.44
N ALA A 175 8.59 -14.61 -8.70
CA ALA A 175 8.89 -15.96 -9.20
C ALA A 175 10.40 -16.26 -9.27
N VAL A 176 11.26 -15.24 -9.42
CA VAL A 176 12.71 -15.40 -9.39
C VAL A 176 13.20 -15.49 -7.94
N ASP A 177 12.71 -14.59 -7.10
CA ASP A 177 13.12 -14.48 -5.70
C ASP A 177 12.59 -15.66 -4.86
N SER A 178 11.41 -16.19 -5.18
CA SER A 178 10.89 -17.40 -4.53
C SER A 178 11.72 -18.66 -4.79
N LYS A 179 12.55 -18.72 -5.84
CA LYS A 179 13.40 -19.89 -6.12
C LYS A 179 14.56 -20.03 -5.15
N THR A 180 15.03 -18.91 -4.59
CA THR A 180 16.12 -18.89 -3.60
C THR A 180 15.57 -18.94 -2.18
N TYR A 181 14.24 -18.89 -2.02
CA TYR A 181 13.59 -18.94 -0.72
C TYR A 181 13.36 -20.37 -0.25
N HIS A 182 13.84 -20.66 0.95
CA HIS A 182 13.46 -21.83 1.72
C HIS A 182 12.57 -21.38 2.89
N VAL A 183 11.34 -21.91 2.92
CA VAL A 183 10.37 -21.61 3.97
C VAL A 183 10.97 -22.02 5.32
N PHE A 184 11.16 -21.05 6.22
CA PHE A 184 11.74 -21.26 7.56
C PHE A 184 13.15 -21.87 7.59
N ALA A 185 14.03 -21.50 6.65
CA ALA A 185 15.40 -22.06 6.59
C ALA A 185 16.29 -21.78 7.82
N ASP A 186 15.94 -20.78 8.63
CA ASP A 186 16.64 -20.36 9.86
C ASP A 186 15.89 -20.75 11.15
N LEU A 187 15.06 -21.80 11.12
CA LEU A 187 14.45 -22.43 12.31
C LEU A 187 15.21 -23.67 12.77
#